data_AF-A0A8H4NAR3-F1
#
_entry.id   AF-A0A8H4NAR3-F1
#
_cell.length_a   1.000
_cell.length_b   1.000
_cell.length_c   1.000
_cell.angle_alpha   90.00
_cell.angle_beta   90.00
_cell.angle_gamma   90.00
#
_symmetry.space_group_name_H-M   'P 1'
#
loop_
_entity.id
_entity.type
_entity.pdbx_description
1 polymer ?
#
loop_
_entity_poly.entity_id
_entity_poly.type
_entity_poly.pdbx_seq_one_letter_code
_entity_poly.pdbx_strand_id
1 'polypeptide(L)'
;MRTRHLIIVCYKGEYHIVQYGQWDGNPSGQGVRVLRFLSIPTNITALKASIDNGMLYTPTDEELDALDRFLQRPVEGDSDDIWRKDWLTRNYPSLTRNLSAEILEVVAQAEEPVPVIKDLEFVEDSLLCEWVYVVDLDERVMEVYRSNHEGNRRNDLRGMGRLSITEELQTVPNLTACFRLAELPDEEEFLRKSEMEDKKEEDAD
;
A
#
# COMPACT_ATOMS: atom_id res chain seq x y z
N MET A 1 11.04 -8.62 8.88
CA MET A 1 12.14 -7.76 8.35
C MET A 1 11.63 -6.33 8.28
N ARG A 2 12.47 -5.30 8.42
CA ARG A 2 12.00 -3.90 8.42
C ARG A 2 11.87 -3.35 6.98
N THR A 3 11.00 -3.95 6.18
CA THR A 3 10.73 -3.49 4.80
C THR A 3 9.54 -2.53 4.79
N ARG A 4 9.74 -1.31 4.30
CA ARG A 4 8.66 -0.31 4.15
C ARG A 4 8.02 -0.38 2.78
N HIS A 5 6.75 -0.01 2.71
CA HIS A 5 5.97 -0.18 1.50
C HIS A 5 4.76 0.76 1.42
N LEU A 6 4.13 0.78 0.25
CA LEU A 6 2.81 1.36 0.02
C LEU A 6 1.80 0.30 -0.41
N ILE A 7 0.56 0.44 0.07
CA ILE A 7 -0.62 -0.24 -0.46
C ILE A 7 -1.49 0.81 -1.15
N ILE A 8 -1.68 0.67 -2.45
CA ILE A 8 -2.40 1.64 -3.28
C ILE A 8 -3.66 0.99 -3.85
N VAL A 9 -4.79 1.71 -3.78
CA VAL A 9 -6.03 1.31 -4.47
C VAL A 9 -6.43 2.39 -5.47
N CYS A 10 -6.55 1.98 -6.72
CA CYS A 10 -6.94 2.82 -7.85
C CYS A 10 -8.32 2.39 -8.33
N TYR A 11 -9.23 3.33 -8.47
CA TYR A 11 -10.57 3.07 -8.98
C TYR A 11 -11.17 4.36 -9.53
N LYS A 12 -11.93 4.27 -10.62
CA LYS A 12 -12.51 5.41 -11.33
C LYS A 12 -11.48 6.50 -11.68
N GLY A 13 -10.25 6.09 -11.98
CA GLY A 13 -9.17 7.00 -12.36
C GLY A 13 -8.52 7.77 -11.21
N GLU A 14 -8.85 7.47 -9.95
CA GLU A 14 -8.28 8.15 -8.78
C GLU A 14 -7.58 7.18 -7.81
N TYR A 15 -6.55 7.69 -7.11
CA TYR A 15 -5.94 7.00 -5.97
C TYR A 15 -6.78 7.21 -4.73
N HIS A 16 -7.58 6.21 -4.35
CA HIS A 16 -8.46 6.27 -3.18
C HIS A 16 -7.72 5.94 -1.89
N ILE A 17 -6.78 4.99 -1.93
CA ILE A 17 -5.96 4.57 -0.79
C ILE A 17 -4.50 4.65 -1.22
N VAL A 18 -3.65 5.23 -0.37
CA VAL A 18 -2.19 5.23 -0.50
C VAL A 18 -1.60 5.05 0.90
N GLN A 19 -1.71 3.83 1.42
CA GLN A 19 -1.39 3.51 2.80
C GLN A 19 0.11 3.22 2.95
N TYR A 20 0.80 4.03 3.75
CA TYR A 20 2.13 3.69 4.23
C TYR A 20 2.11 2.52 5.22
N GLY A 21 3.04 1.59 5.02
CA GLY A 21 3.27 0.46 5.91
C GLY A 21 4.74 0.32 6.31
N GLN A 22 4.98 0.09 7.60
CA GLN A 22 6.33 0.12 8.17
C GLN A 22 7.07 -1.23 8.13
N TRP A 23 6.33 -2.35 8.14
CA TRP A 23 6.89 -3.67 8.44
C TRP A 23 6.51 -4.70 7.39
N ASP A 24 7.44 -5.64 7.15
CA ASP A 24 7.23 -6.84 6.36
C ASP A 24 6.64 -6.57 4.96
N GLY A 25 6.96 -5.42 4.36
CA GLY A 25 6.49 -5.00 3.05
C GLY A 25 6.92 -5.88 1.88
N ASN A 26 7.74 -6.92 2.07
CA ASN A 26 8.14 -7.83 1.00
C ASN A 26 6.99 -8.77 0.58
N PRO A 27 7.09 -9.47 -0.57
CA PRO A 27 5.99 -10.29 -1.08
C PRO A 27 5.48 -11.31 -0.07
N SER A 28 6.37 -12.02 0.64
CA SER A 28 5.98 -13.02 1.66
C SER A 28 5.38 -12.45 2.94
N GLY A 29 5.42 -11.13 3.14
CA GLY A 29 4.71 -10.44 4.21
C GLY A 29 3.44 -9.79 3.67
N GLN A 30 3.51 -8.51 3.33
CA GLN A 30 2.33 -7.72 2.98
C GLN A 30 1.78 -8.06 1.58
N GLY A 31 2.63 -8.50 0.65
CA GLY A 31 2.18 -8.91 -0.69
C GLY A 31 1.19 -10.07 -0.67
N VAL A 32 1.48 -11.14 0.09
CA VAL A 32 0.57 -12.27 0.24
C VAL A 32 -0.70 -11.89 1.00
N ARG A 33 -0.67 -10.88 1.88
CA ARG A 33 -1.88 -10.37 2.52
C ARG A 33 -2.79 -9.68 1.51
N VAL A 34 -2.24 -8.86 0.63
CA VAL A 34 -2.99 -8.26 -0.49
C VAL A 34 -3.54 -9.36 -1.41
N LEU A 35 -2.70 -10.34 -1.80
CA LEU A 35 -3.14 -11.48 -2.62
C LEU A 35 -4.34 -12.20 -1.99
N ARG A 36 -4.23 -12.61 -0.72
CA ARG A 36 -5.28 -13.32 0.01
C ARG A 36 -6.57 -12.53 0.09
N PHE A 37 -6.49 -11.21 0.34
CA PHE A 37 -7.65 -10.33 0.32
C PHE A 37 -8.35 -10.35 -1.04
N LEU A 38 -7.58 -10.22 -2.13
CA LEU A 38 -8.09 -10.15 -3.49
C LEU A 38 -8.59 -11.49 -4.03
N SER A 39 -8.07 -12.61 -3.54
CA SER A 39 -8.52 -13.96 -3.90
C SER A 39 -9.96 -14.26 -3.47
N ILE A 40 -10.59 -13.39 -2.68
CA ILE A 40 -11.99 -13.50 -2.26
C ILE A 40 -12.83 -12.44 -3.04
N PRO A 41 -13.65 -12.83 -4.04
CA PRO A 41 -14.37 -11.88 -4.88
C PRO A 41 -15.32 -10.93 -4.13
N THR A 42 -15.87 -11.37 -3.00
CA THR A 42 -16.74 -10.53 -2.16
C THR A 42 -15.98 -9.38 -1.51
N ASN A 43 -14.69 -9.55 -1.20
CA ASN A 43 -13.85 -8.48 -0.66
C ASN A 43 -13.66 -7.35 -1.67
N ILE A 44 -13.39 -7.69 -2.94
CA ILE A 44 -13.28 -6.71 -4.03
C ILE A 44 -14.60 -5.96 -4.22
N THR A 45 -15.72 -6.69 -4.18
CA THR A 45 -17.06 -6.10 -4.32
C THR A 45 -17.35 -5.12 -3.17
N ALA A 46 -17.04 -5.51 -1.94
CA ALA A 46 -17.24 -4.68 -0.75
C ALA A 46 -16.32 -3.44 -0.76
N LEU A 47 -15.04 -3.61 -1.12
CA LEU A 47 -14.10 -2.49 -1.26
C LEU A 47 -14.60 -1.43 -2.25
N LYS A 48 -15.07 -1.87 -3.43
CA LYS A 48 -15.68 -0.98 -4.43
C LYS A 48 -16.91 -0.27 -3.89
N ALA A 49 -17.79 -1.00 -3.20
CA ALA A 49 -19.01 -0.44 -2.61
C ALA A 49 -18.68 0.64 -1.56
N SER A 50 -17.70 0.41 -0.68
CA SER A 50 -17.27 1.41 0.31
C SER A 50 -16.75 2.69 -0.35
N ILE A 51 -15.96 2.56 -1.42
CA ILE A 51 -15.48 3.72 -2.19
C ILE A 51 -16.66 4.44 -2.86
N ASP A 52 -17.54 3.70 -3.53
CA ASP A 52 -18.71 4.25 -4.23
C ASP A 52 -19.70 4.96 -3.29
N ASN A 53 -19.81 4.48 -2.05
CA ASN A 53 -20.63 5.08 -1.01
C ASN A 53 -19.97 6.29 -0.32
N GLY A 54 -18.74 6.67 -0.70
CA GLY A 54 -18.04 7.80 -0.11
C GLY A 54 -17.57 7.56 1.33
N MET A 55 -17.26 6.31 1.68
CA MET A 55 -16.81 5.95 3.04
C MET A 55 -15.40 6.47 3.36
N LEU A 56 -14.65 6.96 2.38
CA LEU A 56 -13.30 7.47 2.58
C LEU A 56 -13.29 9.00 2.60
N TYR A 57 -12.56 9.57 3.54
CA TYR A 57 -12.29 11.01 3.57
C TYR A 57 -10.83 11.28 3.92
N THR A 58 -10.31 12.42 3.48
CA THR A 58 -9.00 12.91 3.93
C THR A 58 -9.23 13.87 5.09
N PRO A 59 -8.70 13.58 6.29
CA PRO A 59 -8.79 14.49 7.42
C PRO A 59 -8.17 15.84 7.09
N THR A 60 -8.77 16.90 7.61
CA THR A 60 -8.19 18.25 7.57
C THR A 60 -7.03 18.38 8.55
N ASP A 61 -6.13 19.32 8.29
CA ASP A 61 -5.03 19.64 9.22
C ASP A 61 -5.56 19.98 10.62
N GLU A 62 -6.71 20.66 10.71
CA GLU A 62 -7.35 20.99 11.99
C GLU A 62 -7.81 19.75 12.77
N GLU A 63 -8.35 18.75 12.08
CA GLU A 63 -8.75 17.46 12.67
C GLU A 63 -7.53 16.65 13.13
N LEU A 64 -6.47 16.61 12.32
CA LEU A 64 -5.22 15.94 12.66
C LEU A 64 -4.53 16.60 13.85
N ASP A 65 -4.47 17.94 13.87
CA ASP A 65 -3.93 18.72 14.98
C ASP A 65 -4.75 18.52 16.27
N ALA A 66 -6.07 18.44 16.16
CA ALA A 66 -6.94 18.16 17.31
C ALA A 66 -6.71 16.76 17.87
N LEU A 67 -6.55 15.77 16.99
CA LEU A 67 -6.21 14.40 17.35
C LEU A 67 -4.82 14.32 18.00
N ASP A 68 -3.81 14.97 17.44
CA ASP A 68 -2.45 15.01 18.00
C ASP A 68 -2.45 15.66 19.39
N ARG A 69 -3.10 16.81 19.56
CA ARG A 69 -3.27 17.44 20.88
C ARG A 69 -3.97 16.53 21.87
N PHE A 70 -4.97 15.74 21.43
CA PHE A 70 -5.66 14.78 22.29
C PHE A 70 -4.71 13.64 22.72
N LEU A 71 -3.96 13.08 21.79
CA LEU A 71 -3.02 11.99 22.04
C LEU A 71 -1.84 12.43 22.92
N GLN A 72 -1.40 13.69 22.83
CA GLN A 72 -0.29 14.23 23.63
C GLN A 72 -0.64 14.48 25.11
N ARG A 73 -1.93 14.38 25.50
CA ARG A 73 -2.34 14.61 26.89
C ARG A 73 -1.66 13.59 27.82
N PRO A 74 -1.16 14.02 28.99
CA PRO A 74 -0.63 13.09 29.99
C PRO A 74 -1.74 12.13 30.44
N VAL A 75 -1.45 10.85 30.50
CA VAL A 75 -2.38 9.82 31.00
C VAL A 75 -1.87 9.30 32.34
N GLU A 76 -2.74 9.14 33.32
CA GLU A 76 -2.37 8.46 34.57
C GLU A 76 -2.30 6.95 34.31
N GLY A 77 -1.11 6.34 34.43
CA GLY A 77 -0.94 4.89 34.30
C GLY A 77 0.18 4.46 33.36
N ASP A 78 -0.15 3.61 32.37
CA ASP A 78 0.79 3.07 31.37
C ASP A 78 1.66 4.17 30.73
N SER A 79 2.81 3.78 30.18
CA SER A 79 3.64 4.70 29.40
C SER A 79 2.80 5.39 28.33
N ASP A 80 2.85 6.73 28.31
CA ASP A 80 2.09 7.58 27.37
C ASP A 80 2.11 7.06 25.93
N ASP A 81 3.25 6.51 25.48
CA ASP A 81 3.42 5.99 24.11
C ASP A 81 2.68 4.68 23.83
N ILE A 82 2.50 3.82 24.83
CA ILE A 82 1.74 2.56 24.69
C ILE A 82 0.27 2.92 24.55
N TRP A 83 -0.25 3.74 25.46
CA TRP A 83 -1.65 4.17 25.42
C TRP A 83 -2.01 4.86 24.11
N ARG A 84 -1.17 5.80 23.63
CA ARG A 84 -1.38 6.50 22.36
C ARG A 84 -1.53 5.55 21.18
N LYS A 85 -0.60 4.60 21.05
CA LYS A 85 -0.60 3.62 19.95
C LYS A 85 -1.83 2.73 20.00
N ASP A 86 -2.16 2.25 21.20
CA ASP A 86 -3.31 1.39 21.46
C ASP A 86 -4.63 2.10 21.14
N TRP A 87 -4.77 3.34 21.57
CA TRP A 87 -5.96 4.14 21.32
C TRP A 87 -6.12 4.44 19.83
N LEU A 88 -5.04 4.86 19.15
CA LEU A 88 -5.09 5.15 17.71
C LEU A 88 -5.42 3.89 16.91
N THR A 89 -4.80 2.75 17.23
CA THR A 89 -5.07 1.47 16.55
C THR A 89 -6.53 1.04 16.69
N ARG A 90 -7.17 1.32 17.84
CA ARG A 90 -8.58 0.95 18.08
C ARG A 90 -9.58 1.89 17.43
N ASN A 91 -9.32 3.20 17.43
CA ASN A 91 -10.30 4.20 17.02
C ASN A 91 -10.08 4.71 15.59
N TYR A 92 -8.83 4.76 15.13
CA TYR A 92 -8.45 5.19 13.79
C TYR A 92 -7.37 4.26 13.21
N PRO A 93 -7.69 2.97 13.01
CA PRO A 93 -6.72 2.00 12.50
C PRO A 93 -6.09 2.44 11.18
N SER A 94 -6.84 3.13 10.30
CA SER A 94 -6.32 3.63 9.02
C SER A 94 -5.24 4.71 9.15
N LEU A 95 -5.11 5.34 10.33
CA LEU A 95 -4.08 6.34 10.60
C LEU A 95 -2.79 5.74 11.21
N THR A 96 -2.75 4.42 11.44
CA THR A 96 -1.53 3.77 11.92
C THR A 96 -0.72 3.13 10.79
N ARG A 97 0.57 3.47 10.76
CA ARG A 97 1.62 2.84 9.93
C ARG A 97 1.77 1.33 10.10
N ASN A 98 1.14 0.73 11.11
CA ASN A 98 1.17 -0.71 11.32
C ASN A 98 0.06 -1.44 10.55
N LEU A 99 -1.03 -0.76 10.15
CA LEU A 99 -2.16 -1.39 9.49
C LEU A 99 -1.77 -2.03 8.15
N SER A 100 -0.96 -1.32 7.35
CA SER A 100 -0.41 -1.84 6.09
C SER A 100 -1.52 -2.43 5.20
N ALA A 101 -1.41 -3.67 4.71
CA ALA A 101 -2.42 -4.29 3.84
C ALA A 101 -3.80 -4.50 4.49
N GLU A 102 -3.91 -4.46 5.83
CA GLU A 102 -5.20 -4.59 6.53
C GLU A 102 -6.15 -3.41 6.23
N ILE A 103 -5.65 -2.30 5.69
CA ILE A 103 -6.50 -1.18 5.22
C ILE A 103 -7.56 -1.66 4.23
N LEU A 104 -7.26 -2.68 3.41
CA LEU A 104 -8.20 -3.22 2.45
C LEU A 104 -9.42 -3.84 3.15
N GLU A 105 -9.19 -4.56 4.24
CA GLU A 105 -10.25 -5.16 5.06
C GLU A 105 -11.03 -4.09 5.82
N VAL A 106 -10.33 -3.15 6.47
CA VAL A 106 -10.95 -2.03 7.20
C VAL A 106 -11.91 -1.24 6.30
N VAL A 107 -11.48 -0.91 5.08
CA VAL A 107 -12.33 -0.16 4.14
C VAL A 107 -13.46 -1.03 3.60
N ALA A 108 -13.19 -2.29 3.20
CA ALA A 108 -14.23 -3.17 2.68
C ALA A 108 -15.33 -3.49 3.70
N GLN A 109 -15.01 -3.44 5.00
CA GLN A 109 -15.95 -3.72 6.09
C GLN A 109 -16.43 -2.44 6.81
N ALA A 110 -16.12 -1.26 6.27
CA ALA A 110 -16.44 0.01 6.91
C ALA A 110 -17.94 0.22 7.07
N GLU A 111 -18.37 0.44 8.32
CA GLU A 111 -19.73 0.89 8.65
C GLU A 111 -19.78 2.40 8.97
N GLU A 112 -18.61 3.00 9.24
CA GLU A 112 -18.42 4.43 9.53
C GLU A 112 -17.32 5.02 8.61
N PRO A 113 -17.32 6.34 8.36
CA PRO A 113 -16.31 6.97 7.51
C PRO A 113 -14.88 6.69 7.99
N VAL A 114 -14.02 6.27 7.07
CA VAL A 114 -12.62 5.90 7.30
C VAL A 114 -11.71 7.05 6.87
N PRO A 115 -10.93 7.64 7.79
CA PRO A 115 -9.94 8.65 7.43
C PRO A 115 -8.75 8.01 6.70
N VAL A 116 -8.32 8.61 5.58
CA VAL A 116 -7.17 8.15 4.80
C VAL A 116 -6.26 9.33 4.49
N ILE A 117 -5.00 9.22 4.97
CA ILE A 117 -3.90 10.11 4.57
C ILE A 117 -3.18 9.43 3.41
N LYS A 118 -2.98 10.16 2.31
CA LYS A 118 -2.38 9.60 1.10
C LYS A 118 -0.90 9.97 1.05
N ASP A 119 -0.04 9.01 1.37
CA ASP A 119 1.42 9.20 1.39
C ASP A 119 2.07 8.96 0.02
N LEU A 120 1.51 9.55 -1.04
CA LEU A 120 1.96 9.26 -2.41
C LEU A 120 3.42 9.66 -2.63
N GLU A 121 3.85 10.80 -2.08
CA GLU A 121 5.22 11.30 -2.16
C GLU A 121 6.27 10.31 -1.65
N PHE A 122 5.89 9.37 -0.76
CA PHE A 122 6.79 8.34 -0.26
C PHE A 122 7.29 7.40 -1.37
N VAL A 123 6.57 7.28 -2.49
CA VAL A 123 7.00 6.47 -3.65
C VAL A 123 8.30 6.99 -4.29
N GLU A 124 8.59 8.29 -4.15
CA GLU A 124 9.79 8.92 -4.70
C GLU A 124 11.02 8.74 -3.80
N ASP A 125 10.82 8.41 -2.51
CA ASP A 125 11.89 8.03 -1.59
C ASP A 125 12.31 6.57 -1.80
N SER A 126 12.90 6.30 -2.96
CA SER A 126 13.27 4.94 -3.40
C SER A 126 14.33 4.26 -2.55
N LEU A 127 15.05 5.02 -1.72
CA LEU A 127 15.98 4.45 -0.75
C LEU A 127 15.22 3.81 0.41
N LEU A 128 14.02 4.31 0.71
CA LEU A 128 13.23 3.90 1.86
C LEU A 128 11.97 3.12 1.48
N CYS A 129 11.33 3.39 0.35
CA CYS A 129 10.14 2.71 -0.15
C CYS A 129 10.55 1.46 -0.92
N GLU A 130 10.59 0.31 -0.26
CA GLU A 130 11.20 -0.90 -0.82
C GLU A 130 10.24 -1.66 -1.74
N TRP A 131 8.94 -1.59 -1.46
CA TRP A 131 7.88 -2.29 -2.21
C TRP A 131 6.64 -1.43 -2.36
N VAL A 132 5.90 -1.59 -3.46
CA VAL A 132 4.57 -0.99 -3.65
C VAL A 132 3.64 -2.05 -4.22
N TYR A 133 2.45 -2.15 -3.64
CA TYR A 133 1.38 -3.01 -4.14
C TYR A 133 0.24 -2.13 -4.64
N VAL A 134 -0.06 -2.20 -5.93
CA VAL A 134 -1.15 -1.44 -6.53
C VAL A 134 -2.29 -2.40 -6.86
N VAL A 135 -3.44 -2.16 -6.26
CA VAL A 135 -4.71 -2.78 -6.62
C VAL A 135 -5.42 -1.84 -7.58
N ASP A 136 -5.35 -2.14 -8.87
CA ASP A 136 -6.09 -1.41 -9.88
C ASP A 136 -7.43 -2.09 -10.14
N LEU A 137 -8.51 -1.46 -9.67
CA LEU A 137 -9.88 -1.96 -9.82
C LEU A 137 -10.49 -1.62 -11.19
N ASP A 138 -9.91 -0.66 -11.93
CA ASP A 138 -10.33 -0.29 -13.27
C ASP A 138 -9.75 -1.29 -14.29
N GLU A 139 -8.44 -1.51 -14.24
CA GLU A 139 -7.71 -2.46 -15.08
C GLU A 139 -7.82 -3.91 -14.58
N ARG A 140 -8.33 -4.10 -13.35
CA ARG A 140 -8.52 -5.40 -12.69
C ARG A 140 -7.20 -6.17 -12.58
N VAL A 141 -6.18 -5.51 -12.06
CA VAL A 141 -4.87 -6.10 -11.81
C VAL A 141 -4.36 -5.82 -10.40
N MET A 142 -3.51 -6.71 -9.92
CA MET A 142 -2.60 -6.49 -8.80
C MET A 142 -1.20 -6.32 -9.38
N GLU A 143 -0.59 -5.17 -9.15
CA GLU A 143 0.78 -4.86 -9.57
C GLU A 143 1.70 -4.85 -8.34
N VAL A 144 2.90 -5.38 -8.53
CA VAL A 144 3.95 -5.43 -7.51
C VAL A 144 5.14 -4.68 -8.04
N TYR A 145 5.58 -3.66 -7.29
CA TYR A 145 6.76 -2.88 -7.60
C TYR A 145 7.81 -3.05 -6.52
N ARG A 146 9.08 -2.96 -6.93
CA ARG A 146 10.24 -3.08 -6.05
C ARG A 146 11.25 -1.97 -6.33
N SER A 147 11.83 -1.43 -5.28
CA SER A 147 12.91 -0.45 -5.42
C SER A 147 14.20 -1.04 -5.97
N ASN A 148 14.86 -0.30 -6.85
CA ASN A 148 16.21 -0.61 -7.33
C ASN A 148 17.25 0.01 -6.38
N HIS A 149 17.66 -0.73 -5.35
CA HIS A 149 18.69 -0.26 -4.42
C HIS A 149 20.08 -0.08 -5.05
N GLU A 150 20.35 -0.67 -6.22
CA GLU A 150 21.70 -0.69 -6.82
C GLU A 150 21.97 0.38 -7.88
N GLY A 151 21.20 1.46 -7.97
CA GLY A 151 21.43 2.51 -8.97
C GLY A 151 21.41 2.00 -10.42
N ASN A 152 20.88 0.78 -10.62
CA ASN A 152 20.75 0.18 -11.92
C ASN A 152 19.59 0.90 -12.61
N ARG A 153 19.94 1.91 -13.41
CA ARG A 153 19.06 2.66 -14.31
C ARG A 153 18.54 1.73 -15.41
N ARG A 154 17.88 0.62 -15.05
CA ARG A 154 17.02 -0.09 -15.96
C ARG A 154 15.78 0.79 -16.11
N ASN A 155 15.78 1.57 -17.19
CA ASN A 155 14.62 2.27 -17.70
C ASN A 155 13.55 1.25 -18.12
N ASP A 156 12.93 0.55 -17.18
CA ASP A 156 11.65 -0.06 -17.48
C ASP A 156 10.57 1.00 -17.30
N LEU A 157 10.31 1.71 -18.40
CA LEU A 157 9.36 2.82 -18.49
C LEU A 157 7.92 2.42 -18.12
N ARG A 158 7.65 1.12 -17.99
CA ARG A 158 6.30 0.59 -17.70
C ARG A 158 5.76 1.02 -16.33
N GLY A 159 6.63 1.29 -15.36
CA GLY A 159 6.21 1.77 -14.02
C GLY A 159 6.37 3.27 -13.81
N MET A 160 7.29 3.91 -14.54
CA MET A 160 7.65 5.31 -14.34
C MET A 160 6.46 6.27 -14.56
N GLY A 161 5.61 6.04 -15.56
CA GLY A 161 4.52 6.98 -15.85
C GLY A 161 3.37 6.99 -14.82
N ARG A 162 3.16 5.88 -14.09
CA ARG A 162 2.03 5.72 -13.16
C ARG A 162 2.35 6.22 -11.76
N LEU A 163 3.56 5.93 -11.27
CA LEU A 163 3.98 6.24 -9.91
C LEU A 163 4.88 7.48 -9.79
N SER A 164 5.41 8.01 -10.90
CA SER A 164 6.19 9.25 -10.86
C SER A 164 5.27 10.46 -10.69
N ILE A 165 5.51 11.26 -9.65
CA ILE A 165 4.74 12.47 -9.33
C ILE A 165 5.44 13.69 -9.94
N THR A 166 6.78 13.62 -10.05
CA THR A 166 7.62 14.65 -10.66
C THR A 166 8.27 14.17 -11.97
N GLU A 167 8.51 15.09 -12.92
CA GLU A 167 9.28 14.82 -14.14
C GLU A 167 10.81 14.73 -13.87
N GLU A 168 11.23 15.15 -12.69
CA GLU A 168 12.64 15.27 -12.28
C GLU A 168 13.14 13.98 -11.61
N LEU A 169 13.38 12.94 -12.41
CA LEU A 169 14.28 11.81 -12.16
C LEU A 169 14.55 11.47 -10.67
N GLN A 170 13.50 11.11 -9.92
CA GLN A 170 13.63 10.30 -8.71
C GLN A 170 13.27 8.85 -9.06
N THR A 171 14.08 7.92 -8.56
CA THR A 171 14.07 6.51 -8.97
C THR A 171 12.86 5.77 -8.42
N VAL A 172 11.67 5.93 -8.98
CA VAL A 172 10.49 5.19 -8.50
C VAL A 172 10.70 3.66 -8.55
N PRO A 173 10.02 2.90 -7.66
CA PRO A 173 9.98 1.44 -7.72
C PRO A 173 9.61 0.93 -9.12
N ASN A 174 10.28 -0.13 -9.58
CA ASN A 174 10.02 -0.73 -10.88
C ASN A 174 8.95 -1.82 -10.79
N LEU A 175 8.09 -1.90 -11.80
CA LEU A 175 7.12 -2.98 -11.92
C LEU A 175 7.89 -4.31 -12.01
N THR A 176 7.62 -5.20 -11.06
CA THR A 176 8.27 -6.51 -10.96
C THR A 176 7.31 -7.62 -11.38
N ALA A 177 6.03 -7.50 -11.03
CA ALA A 177 5.00 -8.45 -11.43
C ALA A 177 3.63 -7.77 -11.59
N CYS A 178 2.79 -8.35 -12.45
CA CYS A 178 1.40 -7.91 -12.66
C CYS A 178 0.51 -9.14 -12.82
N PHE A 179 -0.57 -9.20 -12.04
CA PHE A 179 -1.48 -10.34 -11.97
C PHE A 179 -2.91 -9.87 -12.24
N ARG A 180 -3.66 -10.58 -13.10
CA ARG A 180 -5.08 -10.28 -13.30
C ARG A 180 -5.88 -10.73 -12.08
N LEU A 181 -6.80 -9.90 -11.60
CA LEU A 181 -7.66 -10.26 -10.46
C LEU A 181 -8.58 -11.46 -10.75
N ALA A 182 -8.89 -11.71 -12.03
CA ALA A 182 -9.68 -12.87 -12.45
C ALA A 182 -8.90 -14.19 -12.44
N GLU A 183 -7.57 -14.12 -12.43
CA GLU A 183 -6.65 -15.26 -12.60
C GLU A 183 -5.47 -15.11 -11.64
N LEU A 184 -5.77 -14.83 -10.36
CA LEU A 184 -4.73 -14.68 -9.34
C LEU A 184 -3.98 -16.01 -9.15
N PRO A 185 -2.63 -15.97 -9.06
CA PRO A 185 -1.84 -17.16 -8.76
C PRO A 185 -2.09 -17.64 -7.33
N ASP A 186 -1.67 -18.86 -7.04
CA ASP A 186 -1.51 -19.28 -5.65
C ASP A 186 -0.32 -18.55 -4.98
N GLU A 187 -0.17 -18.76 -3.67
CA GLU A 187 0.85 -18.09 -2.88
C GLU A 187 2.28 -18.44 -3.33
N GLU A 188 2.54 -19.70 -3.69
CA GLU A 188 3.86 -20.14 -4.13
C GLU A 188 4.25 -19.50 -5.46
N GLU A 189 3.33 -19.51 -6.42
CA GLU A 189 3.54 -18.90 -7.73
C GLU A 189 3.64 -17.36 -7.62
N PHE A 190 2.84 -16.73 -6.76
CA PHE A 190 2.92 -15.30 -6.47
C PHE A 190 4.31 -14.90 -5.98
N LEU A 191 4.83 -15.61 -4.97
CA LEU A 191 6.15 -15.34 -4.39
C LEU A 191 7.24 -15.52 -5.44
N ARG A 192 7.20 -16.65 -6.16
CA ARG A 192 8.15 -16.95 -7.22
C ARG A 192 8.19 -15.84 -8.27
N LYS A 193 7.03 -15.36 -8.74
CA LYS A 193 6.95 -14.31 -9.77
C LYS A 193 7.30 -12.91 -9.24
N SER A 194 7.02 -12.62 -7.97
CA SER A 194 7.27 -11.30 -7.37
C SER A 194 8.71 -11.10 -6.90
N GLU A 195 9.45 -12.19 -6.64
CA GLU A 195 10.84 -12.14 -6.18
C GLU A 195 11.86 -12.53 -7.27
N MET A 196 11.41 -13.06 -8.41
CA MET A 196 12.29 -13.34 -9.54
C MET A 196 12.80 -12.03 -10.15
N GLU A 197 14.12 -11.87 -10.12
CA GLU A 197 14.79 -10.95 -11.03
C GLU A 197 14.63 -11.49 -12.45
N ASP A 198 14.28 -10.63 -13.41
CA ASP A 198 14.37 -10.92 -14.84
C ASP A 198 15.81 -11.33 -15.18
N LYS A 199 16.10 -12.62 -15.04
CA LYS A 199 17.20 -13.26 -15.74
C LYS A 199 16.81 -13.18 -17.20
N LYS A 200 17.38 -12.19 -17.89
CA LYS A 200 17.43 -12.23 -19.35
C LYS A 200 17.94 -13.62 -19.72
N GLU A 201 17.20 -14.30 -20.59
CA GLU A 201 17.80 -15.27 -21.49
C GLU A 201 19.02 -14.56 -22.10
N GLU A 202 20.22 -14.91 -21.63
CA GLU A 202 21.40 -14.77 -22.46
C GLU A 202 21.16 -15.75 -23.61
N ASP A 203 20.62 -15.19 -24.68
CA ASP A 203 20.47 -15.86 -25.95
C ASP A 203 21.77 -16.58 -26.29
N ALA A 204 21.59 -17.84 -26.63
CA ALA A 204 22.60 -18.71 -27.19
C ALA A 204 23.29 -18.06 -28.38
N ASP A 205 24.62 -18.05 -28.36
CA ASP A 205 25.45 -18.40 -29.53
C ASP A 205 26.80 -18.96 -29.05
#